data_AF-A0A4R8QFW5-F1
#
_entry.id   AF-A0A4R8QFW5-F1
#
_cell.length_a   1.000
_cell.length_b   1.000
_cell.length_c   1.000
_cell.angle_alpha   90.00
_cell.angle_beta   90.00
_cell.angle_gamma   90.00
#
_symmetry.space_group_name_H-M   'P 1'
#
loop_
_entity.id
_entity.type
_entity.pdbx_description
1 polymer ?
#
loop_
_entity_poly.entity_id
_entity_poly.type
_entity_poly.pdbx_seq_one_letter_code
_entity_poly.pdbx_strand_id
1 'polypeptide(L)'
;MLLDTAWFYHSLHAAQAPYIITAFVLIVLSRFLGKTSVDGIPVINPRQKWELTESAARGRFLVNAREMLRKAISDFPGRPFRVLCGFGEVIVLPAEKMNEIRNDRRLKFTLGPFLIEWHTIMLKQDVLQLIARVASRQFAGKELCRNEDWLRVSVDYTRDIFIASVVLRVMPALLRPALHWILPPCRAIRREMLQARKIIEAVLEKRRAGQTALAGSGEKKVYDDVLEWSEQRSRGGEHDPAATLIALSILALHTTTDLLCRVLLDLSERPELVGELRREMARCLSENGWSKKALHDMKLLDSVIKESLRMDPGALTSLSRSVLEDVTLSDGTVLTKGSQTVVPSYRLWDSSL
;
A
#
# COMPACT_ATOMS: atom_id res chain seq x y z
N MET A 1 58.87 11.48 -30.62
CA MET A 1 58.91 10.03 -30.32
C MET A 1 57.58 9.68 -29.66
N LEU A 2 56.57 9.36 -30.48
CA LEU A 2 55.21 9.05 -30.04
C LEU A 2 55.20 7.60 -29.53
N LEU A 3 54.90 7.39 -28.25
CA LEU A 3 54.65 6.06 -27.71
C LEU A 3 53.28 5.60 -28.19
N ASP A 4 53.29 4.51 -28.95
CA ASP A 4 52.15 3.92 -29.63
C ASP A 4 51.11 3.40 -28.62
N THR A 5 49.97 4.09 -28.51
CA THR A 5 48.89 3.80 -27.56
C THR A 5 48.22 2.44 -27.81
N ALA A 6 48.43 1.85 -29.00
CA ALA A 6 47.94 0.52 -29.35
C ALA A 6 48.63 -0.61 -28.57
N TRP A 7 49.93 -0.47 -28.25
CA TRP A 7 50.69 -1.50 -27.53
C TRP A 7 50.26 -1.63 -26.06
N PHE A 8 49.97 -0.50 -25.41
CA PHE A 8 49.51 -0.46 -24.02
C PHE A 8 48.09 -1.04 -23.89
N TYR A 9 47.21 -0.74 -24.85
CA TYR A 9 45.83 -1.27 -24.89
C TYR A 9 45.80 -2.79 -25.11
N HIS A 10 46.66 -3.34 -25.98
CA HIS A 10 46.75 -4.79 -26.19
C HIS A 10 47.42 -5.54 -25.04
N SER A 11 48.46 -4.98 -24.40
CA SER A 11 49.12 -5.62 -23.25
C SER A 11 48.23 -5.70 -22.01
N LEU A 12 47.39 -4.68 -21.77
CA LEU A 12 46.48 -4.67 -20.62
C LEU A 12 45.36 -5.72 -20.74
N HIS A 13 44.80 -5.90 -21.95
CA HIS A 13 43.76 -6.90 -22.20
C HIS A 13 44.29 -8.34 -22.22
N ALA A 14 45.51 -8.57 -22.73
CA ALA A 14 46.13 -9.89 -22.74
C ALA A 14 46.43 -10.43 -21.32
N ALA A 15 46.78 -9.55 -20.38
CA ALA A 15 47.06 -9.91 -18.99
C ALA A 15 45.78 -10.20 -18.16
N GLN A 16 44.63 -9.62 -18.51
CA GLN A 16 43.37 -9.77 -17.76
C GLN A 16 42.50 -10.94 -18.25
N ALA A 17 42.62 -11.33 -19.53
CA ALA A 17 41.86 -12.43 -20.12
C ALA A 17 41.92 -13.76 -19.35
N PRO A 18 43.10 -14.26 -18.88
CA PRO A 18 43.14 -15.53 -18.14
C PRO A 18 42.41 -15.45 -16.79
N TYR A 19 42.43 -14.32 -16.08
CA TYR A 19 41.71 -14.17 -14.82
C TYR A 19 40.19 -14.15 -15.02
N ILE A 20 39.70 -13.51 -16.07
CA ILE A 20 38.28 -13.49 -16.44
C ILE A 20 37.80 -14.90 -16.81
N ILE A 21 38.59 -15.63 -17.61
CA ILE A 21 38.28 -17.01 -17.99
C ILE A 21 38.29 -17.92 -16.76
N THR A 22 39.27 -17.78 -15.86
CA THR A 22 39.35 -18.59 -14.63
C THR A 22 38.18 -18.30 -13.69
N ALA A 23 37.81 -17.02 -13.51
CA ALA A 23 36.64 -16.63 -12.73
C ALA A 23 35.35 -17.18 -13.34
N PHE A 24 35.20 -17.12 -14.67
CA PHE A 24 34.06 -17.70 -15.37
C PHE A 24 33.97 -19.23 -15.18
N VAL A 25 35.10 -19.94 -15.31
CA VAL A 25 35.19 -21.38 -15.08
C VAL A 25 34.87 -21.74 -13.63
N LEU A 26 35.37 -21.00 -12.65
CA LEU A 26 35.04 -21.21 -11.23
C LEU A 26 33.57 -20.91 -10.89
N ILE A 27 32.97 -19.92 -11.54
CA ILE A 27 31.53 -19.62 -11.41
C ILE A 27 30.69 -20.76 -12.03
N VAL A 28 31.13 -21.32 -13.16
CA VAL A 28 30.45 -22.46 -13.79
C VAL A 28 30.64 -23.73 -12.93
N LEU A 29 31.86 -24.02 -12.46
CA LEU A 29 32.16 -25.17 -11.60
C LEU A 29 31.45 -25.10 -10.24
N SER A 30 31.43 -23.95 -9.58
CA SER A 30 30.72 -23.79 -8.31
C SER A 30 29.21 -23.99 -8.46
N ARG A 31 28.65 -23.71 -9.65
CA ARG A 31 27.24 -23.98 -9.98
C ARG A 31 26.95 -25.44 -10.32
N PHE A 32 27.94 -26.20 -10.79
CA PHE A 32 27.82 -27.66 -10.95
C PHE A 32 28.10 -28.42 -9.64
N LEU A 33 28.87 -27.84 -8.73
CA LEU A 33 29.21 -28.40 -7.40
C LEU A 33 28.26 -27.95 -6.28
N GLY A 34 27.33 -27.03 -6.56
CA GLY A 34 26.33 -26.58 -5.61
C GLY A 34 25.38 -27.72 -5.21
N LYS A 35 25.60 -28.31 -4.04
CA LYS A 35 24.68 -29.28 -3.43
C LYS A 35 23.30 -28.63 -3.25
N THR A 36 22.28 -29.17 -3.89
CA THR A 36 20.88 -28.83 -3.57
C THR A 36 20.57 -29.32 -2.17
N SER A 37 20.21 -28.41 -1.27
CA SER A 37 20.20 -28.60 0.19
C SER A 37 19.16 -29.60 0.76
N VAL A 38 18.52 -30.45 -0.05
CA VAL A 38 17.45 -31.35 0.42
C VAL A 38 17.47 -32.68 -0.34
N ASP A 39 18.20 -33.66 0.19
CA ASP A 39 18.23 -35.03 -0.34
C ASP A 39 16.88 -35.74 -0.05
N GLY A 40 16.34 -36.45 -1.05
CA GLY A 40 15.19 -37.36 -0.87
C GLY A 40 13.78 -36.80 -1.17
N ILE A 41 13.62 -35.51 -1.46
CA ILE A 41 12.31 -34.94 -1.86
C ILE A 41 12.27 -34.72 -3.39
N PRO A 42 11.25 -35.25 -4.11
CA PRO A 42 11.17 -35.16 -5.56
C PRO A 42 10.86 -33.74 -6.04
N VAL A 43 11.53 -33.28 -7.10
CA VAL A 43 11.26 -31.99 -7.77
C VAL A 43 10.31 -32.21 -8.95
N ILE A 44 9.19 -31.48 -8.99
CA ILE A 44 8.11 -31.73 -9.97
C ILE A 44 8.33 -31.06 -11.33
N ASN A 45 9.18 -30.03 -11.38
CA ASN A 45 9.53 -29.32 -12.60
C ASN A 45 11.04 -29.08 -12.68
N PRO A 46 11.84 -30.17 -12.73
CA PRO A 46 13.29 -30.03 -12.77
C PRO A 46 13.74 -29.28 -14.02
N ARG A 47 14.94 -28.71 -13.92
CA ARG A 47 15.65 -28.11 -15.05
C ARG A 47 15.84 -29.15 -16.16
N GLN A 48 15.63 -28.75 -17.40
CA GLN A 48 15.93 -29.61 -18.56
C GLN A 48 17.45 -29.70 -18.77
N LYS A 49 17.94 -30.78 -19.39
CA LYS A 49 19.39 -31.05 -19.54
C LYS A 49 20.17 -29.92 -20.26
N TRP A 50 19.50 -29.15 -21.11
CA TRP A 50 20.08 -28.03 -21.88
C TRP A 50 19.88 -26.65 -21.23
N GLU A 51 19.14 -26.56 -20.13
CA GLU A 51 18.90 -25.28 -19.46
C GLU A 51 20.09 -24.89 -18.58
N LEU A 52 20.70 -23.76 -18.89
CA LEU A 52 21.84 -23.24 -18.12
C LEU A 52 21.42 -22.71 -16.74
N THR A 53 20.19 -22.19 -16.60
CA THR A 53 19.66 -21.63 -15.35
C THR A 53 18.26 -22.16 -15.05
N GLU A 54 17.79 -21.94 -13.82
CA GLU A 54 16.43 -22.31 -13.41
C GLU A 54 15.35 -21.37 -13.98
N SER A 55 15.70 -20.27 -14.65
CA SER A 55 14.72 -19.28 -15.12
C SER A 55 13.64 -19.89 -16.02
N ALA A 56 14.02 -20.82 -16.91
CA ALA A 56 13.05 -21.47 -17.80
C ALA A 56 12.11 -22.41 -17.03
N ALA A 57 12.62 -23.18 -16.05
CA ALA A 57 11.81 -24.02 -15.18
C ALA A 57 10.84 -23.21 -14.30
N ARG A 58 11.30 -22.08 -13.77
CA ARG A 58 10.47 -21.12 -13.00
C ARG A 58 9.42 -20.45 -13.89
N GLY A 59 9.80 -20.08 -15.12
CA GLY A 59 8.88 -19.51 -16.12
C GLY A 59 7.75 -20.47 -16.49
N ARG A 60 8.05 -21.77 -16.69
CA ARG A 60 7.03 -22.81 -16.92
C ARG A 60 6.05 -22.93 -15.75
N PHE A 61 6.53 -22.82 -14.51
CA PHE A 61 5.66 -22.82 -13.34
C PHE A 61 4.72 -21.61 -13.35
N LEU A 62 5.22 -20.40 -13.63
CA LEU A 62 4.37 -19.19 -13.63
C LEU A 62 3.18 -19.28 -14.60
N VAL A 63 3.36 -19.93 -15.75
CA VAL A 63 2.30 -20.10 -16.75
C VAL A 63 1.34 -21.23 -16.39
N ASN A 64 1.82 -22.34 -15.82
CA ASN A 64 1.06 -23.58 -15.62
C ASN A 64 0.91 -24.04 -14.16
N ALA A 65 1.09 -23.14 -13.19
CA ALA A 65 1.18 -23.47 -11.76
C ALA A 65 0.02 -24.34 -11.26
N ARG A 66 -1.22 -23.99 -11.63
CA ARG A 66 -2.42 -24.70 -11.17
C ARG A 66 -2.44 -26.16 -11.60
N GLU A 67 -2.16 -26.43 -12.87
CA GLU A 67 -2.17 -27.79 -13.41
C GLU A 67 -1.02 -28.62 -12.85
N MET A 68 0.16 -28.00 -12.77
CA MET A 68 1.37 -28.63 -12.24
C MET A 68 1.22 -29.03 -10.77
N LEU A 69 0.63 -28.17 -9.94
CA LEU A 69 0.35 -28.47 -8.54
C LEU A 69 -0.74 -29.53 -8.38
N ARG A 70 -1.82 -29.48 -9.19
CA ARG A 70 -2.86 -30.52 -9.15
C ARG A 70 -2.28 -31.89 -9.47
N LYS A 71 -1.47 -31.98 -10.52
CA LYS A 71 -0.79 -33.21 -10.91
C LYS A 71 0.16 -33.69 -9.80
N ALA A 72 0.98 -32.80 -9.24
CA ALA A 72 1.90 -33.13 -8.16
C ALA A 72 1.20 -33.64 -6.89
N ILE A 73 0.07 -33.04 -6.51
CA ILE A 73 -0.74 -33.50 -5.36
C ILE A 73 -1.29 -34.92 -5.63
N SER A 74 -1.65 -35.23 -6.87
CA SER A 74 -2.09 -36.56 -7.28
C SER A 74 -0.95 -37.58 -7.33
N ASP A 75 0.23 -37.18 -7.82
CA ASP A 75 1.39 -38.06 -7.98
C ASP A 75 2.10 -38.33 -6.63
N PHE A 76 1.96 -37.43 -5.65
CA PHE A 76 2.61 -37.50 -4.32
C PHE A 76 1.61 -37.34 -3.15
N PRO A 77 0.61 -38.24 -2.99
CA PRO A 77 -0.40 -38.11 -1.95
C PRO A 77 0.24 -38.22 -0.56
N GLY A 78 0.02 -37.21 0.28
CA GLY A 78 0.54 -37.16 1.67
C GLY A 78 2.07 -37.08 1.77
N ARG A 79 2.78 -36.84 0.66
CA ARG A 79 4.25 -36.74 0.63
C ARG A 79 4.69 -35.34 0.21
N PRO A 80 5.78 -34.80 0.77
CA PRO A 80 6.31 -33.51 0.35
C PRO A 80 6.91 -33.61 -1.06
N PHE A 81 6.88 -32.50 -1.79
CA PHE A 81 7.53 -32.35 -3.09
C PHE A 81 8.11 -30.95 -3.26
N ARG A 82 9.09 -30.81 -4.15
CA ARG A 82 9.80 -29.55 -4.44
C ARG A 82 9.32 -28.95 -5.75
N VAL A 83 9.30 -27.62 -5.81
CA VAL A 83 8.84 -26.86 -6.98
C VAL A 83 9.79 -25.69 -7.24
N LEU A 84 10.25 -25.54 -8.47
CA LEU A 84 10.97 -24.35 -8.93
C LEU A 84 9.95 -23.28 -9.36
N CYS A 85 9.76 -22.23 -8.56
CA CYS A 85 8.80 -21.16 -8.83
C CYS A 85 9.46 -19.77 -8.86
N GLY A 86 8.67 -18.71 -9.06
CA GLY A 86 9.17 -17.33 -9.07
C GLY A 86 9.90 -16.91 -7.78
N PHE A 87 9.65 -17.62 -6.67
CA PHE A 87 10.30 -17.41 -5.37
C PHE A 87 11.55 -18.27 -5.16
N GLY A 88 12.03 -18.96 -6.20
CA GLY A 88 13.08 -19.96 -6.09
C GLY A 88 12.50 -21.35 -5.88
N GLU A 89 13.32 -22.24 -5.34
CA GLU A 89 12.90 -23.59 -5.00
C GLU A 89 12.12 -23.60 -3.68
N VAL A 90 10.90 -24.14 -3.68
CA VAL A 90 10.06 -24.27 -2.49
C VAL A 90 9.67 -25.72 -2.24
N ILE A 91 9.57 -26.12 -0.97
CA ILE A 91 9.04 -27.42 -0.56
C ILE A 91 7.55 -27.24 -0.25
N VAL A 92 6.71 -27.98 -0.97
CA VAL A 92 5.28 -28.08 -0.69
C VAL A 92 5.08 -29.23 0.30
N LEU A 93 4.56 -28.91 1.48
CA LEU A 93 4.28 -29.87 2.54
C LEU A 93 2.81 -30.33 2.50
N PRO A 94 2.50 -31.56 2.94
CA PRO A 94 1.14 -32.02 3.15
C PRO A 94 0.40 -31.13 4.17
N ALA A 95 -0.92 -30.98 4.00
CA ALA A 95 -1.75 -30.09 4.82
C ALA A 95 -1.72 -30.47 6.32
N GLU A 96 -1.51 -31.75 6.62
CA GLU A 96 -1.42 -32.32 7.96
C GLU A 96 -0.23 -31.74 8.75
N LYS A 97 0.80 -31.25 8.05
CA LYS A 97 1.99 -30.65 8.67
C LYS A 97 1.81 -29.19 9.07
N MET A 98 0.68 -28.57 8.73
CA MET A 98 0.41 -27.15 9.00
C MET A 98 0.51 -26.78 10.49
N ASN A 99 -0.05 -27.60 11.39
CA ASN A 99 -0.04 -27.29 12.83
C ASN A 99 1.36 -27.40 13.44
N GLU A 100 2.20 -28.28 12.91
CA GLU A 100 3.58 -28.48 13.34
C GLU A 100 4.46 -27.28 12.93
N ILE A 101 4.29 -26.77 11.71
CA ILE A 101 5.13 -25.70 11.18
C ILE A 101 4.70 -24.29 11.60
N ARG A 102 3.41 -24.07 11.92
CA ARG A 102 2.84 -22.72 12.11
C ARG A 102 3.50 -21.91 13.22
N ASN A 103 3.93 -22.58 14.30
CA ASN A 103 4.50 -21.94 15.49
C ASN A 103 5.92 -22.44 15.83
N ASP A 104 6.56 -23.22 14.94
CA ASP A 104 7.92 -23.70 15.19
C ASP A 104 8.90 -22.52 15.11
N ARG A 105 9.57 -22.23 16.23
CA ARG A 105 10.52 -21.11 16.36
C ARG A 105 11.74 -21.23 15.43
N ARG A 106 12.01 -22.43 14.88
CA ARG A 106 13.08 -22.67 13.91
C ARG A 106 12.67 -22.31 12.48
N LEU A 107 11.38 -22.16 12.21
CA LEU A 107 10.83 -21.83 10.89
C LEU A 107 10.45 -20.34 10.86
N LYS A 108 11.11 -19.57 10.01
CA LYS A 108 10.81 -18.14 9.82
C LYS A 108 9.75 -17.97 8.74
N PHE A 109 8.84 -17.02 8.95
CA PHE A 109 7.84 -16.65 7.96
C PHE A 109 8.55 -16.17 6.69
N THR A 110 8.41 -16.93 5.60
CA THR A 110 9.02 -16.59 4.31
C THR A 110 8.00 -15.80 3.49
N LEU A 111 7.73 -14.55 3.89
CA LEU A 111 7.41 -13.55 2.87
C LEU A 111 8.68 -13.46 2.00
N GLY A 112 8.55 -13.51 0.68
CA GLY A 112 9.70 -13.75 -0.22
C GLY A 112 10.94 -12.87 0.07
N PRO A 113 12.13 -13.21 -0.45
CA PRO A 113 13.40 -12.55 -0.13
C PRO A 113 13.35 -11.01 -0.17
N PHE A 114 12.48 -10.44 -1.00
CA PHE A 114 12.22 -9.00 -1.09
C PHE A 114 11.62 -8.31 0.16
N LEU A 115 11.01 -9.04 1.10
CA LEU A 115 10.40 -8.46 2.31
C LEU A 115 11.23 -8.68 3.59
N ILE A 116 12.32 -9.45 3.51
CA ILE A 116 13.19 -9.75 4.66
C ILE A 116 14.57 -9.10 4.48
N GLU A 117 14.98 -8.82 3.25
CA GLU A 117 16.17 -8.01 2.96
C GLU A 117 15.86 -6.52 3.11
N TRP A 118 16.84 -5.77 3.62
CA TRP A 118 16.76 -4.31 3.66
C TRP A 118 16.51 -3.78 2.25
N HIS A 119 15.44 -3.01 2.09
CA HIS A 119 15.12 -2.35 0.83
C HIS A 119 14.78 -0.89 1.07
N THR A 120 15.05 -0.07 0.06
CA THR A 120 14.65 1.33 0.06
C THR A 120 13.15 1.43 -0.21
N ILE A 121 12.50 2.37 0.46
CA ILE A 121 11.09 2.72 0.24
C ILE A 121 10.99 4.21 -0.11
N MET A 122 10.02 4.56 -0.94
CA MET A 122 9.59 5.92 -1.15
C MET A 122 8.51 6.22 -0.11
N LEU A 123 8.94 6.62 1.10
CA LEU A 123 8.09 6.71 2.30
C LEU A 123 6.67 7.22 2.01
N LYS A 124 6.53 8.39 1.38
CA LYS A 124 5.22 8.99 1.07
C LYS A 124 4.36 8.12 0.14
N GLN A 125 4.94 7.53 -0.90
CA GLN A 125 4.20 6.70 -1.85
C GLN A 125 3.78 5.36 -1.24
N ASP A 126 4.70 4.71 -0.52
CA ASP A 126 4.45 3.41 0.10
C ASP A 126 3.45 3.53 1.25
N VAL A 127 3.57 4.57 2.07
CA VAL A 127 2.59 4.89 3.12
C VAL A 127 1.23 5.23 2.49
N LEU A 128 1.18 6.01 1.41
CA LEU A 128 -0.08 6.34 0.74
C LEU A 128 -0.81 5.09 0.25
N GLN A 129 -0.10 4.13 -0.34
CA GLN A 129 -0.68 2.85 -0.77
C GLN A 129 -1.19 2.02 0.41
N LEU A 130 -0.44 2.00 1.52
CA LEU A 130 -0.87 1.34 2.76
C LEU A 130 -2.16 1.97 3.29
N ILE A 131 -2.21 3.29 3.41
CA ILE A 131 -3.38 4.03 3.88
C ILE A 131 -4.57 3.83 2.93
N ALA A 132 -4.35 3.83 1.61
CA ALA A 132 -5.42 3.56 0.63
C ALA A 132 -6.06 2.19 0.82
N ARG A 133 -5.26 1.17 1.13
CA ARG A 133 -5.75 -0.18 1.42
C ARG A 133 -6.52 -0.23 2.73
N VAL A 134 -6.02 0.40 3.78
CA VAL A 134 -6.68 0.44 5.11
C VAL A 134 -8.00 1.21 5.02
N ALA A 135 -8.01 2.40 4.42
CA ALA A 135 -9.21 3.22 4.22
C ALA A 135 -10.25 2.48 3.37
N SER A 136 -9.85 1.89 2.24
CA SER A 136 -10.75 1.11 1.39
C SER A 136 -11.34 -0.10 2.11
N ARG A 137 -10.57 -0.74 3.01
CA ARG A 137 -11.06 -1.87 3.83
C ARG A 137 -12.16 -1.44 4.78
N GLN A 138 -12.02 -0.25 5.37
CA GLN A 138 -12.98 0.34 6.30
C GLN A 138 -14.23 0.83 5.55
N PHE A 139 -14.06 1.50 4.41
CA PHE A 139 -15.17 2.13 3.71
C PHE A 139 -16.00 1.16 2.87
N ALA A 140 -15.39 0.13 2.30
CA ALA A 140 -16.07 -0.67 1.28
C ALA A 140 -15.74 -2.18 1.33
N GLY A 141 -15.12 -2.63 2.43
CA GLY A 141 -14.96 -4.04 2.72
C GLY A 141 -13.71 -4.71 2.13
N LYS A 142 -13.67 -6.05 2.21
CA LYS A 142 -12.49 -6.86 1.81
C LYS A 142 -12.23 -6.89 0.30
N GLU A 143 -13.26 -6.62 -0.50
CA GLU A 143 -13.21 -6.74 -1.96
C GLU A 143 -12.43 -5.58 -2.58
N LEU A 144 -12.75 -4.34 -2.16
CA LEU A 144 -12.14 -3.14 -2.73
C LEU A 144 -10.74 -2.87 -2.19
N CYS A 145 -10.43 -3.27 -0.95
CA CYS A 145 -9.11 -3.05 -0.36
C CYS A 145 -7.96 -3.85 -0.99
N ARG A 146 -8.28 -4.80 -1.87
CA ARG A 146 -7.33 -5.61 -2.64
C ARG A 146 -7.53 -5.44 -4.16
N ASN A 147 -8.46 -4.58 -4.57
CA ASN A 147 -8.69 -4.31 -5.97
C ASN A 147 -7.70 -3.21 -6.40
N GLU A 148 -6.64 -3.60 -7.11
CA GLU A 148 -5.59 -2.69 -7.57
C GLU A 148 -6.14 -1.55 -8.44
N ASP A 149 -7.20 -1.78 -9.22
CA ASP A 149 -7.81 -0.72 -10.04
C ASP A 149 -8.55 0.30 -9.18
N TRP A 150 -9.22 -0.15 -8.11
CA TRP A 150 -9.84 0.77 -7.14
C TRP A 150 -8.78 1.58 -6.39
N LEU A 151 -7.74 0.92 -5.89
CA LEU A 151 -6.67 1.58 -5.14
C LEU A 151 -5.96 2.63 -6.01
N ARG A 152 -5.69 2.29 -7.27
CA ARG A 152 -5.13 3.22 -8.26
C ARG A 152 -6.06 4.40 -8.52
N VAL A 153 -7.32 4.16 -8.86
CA VAL A 153 -8.28 5.22 -9.19
C VAL A 153 -8.54 6.14 -8.00
N SER A 154 -8.65 5.59 -6.79
CA SER A 154 -8.82 6.40 -5.58
C SER A 154 -7.60 7.27 -5.27
N VAL A 155 -6.38 6.73 -5.41
CA VAL A 155 -5.15 7.53 -5.23
C VAL A 155 -5.00 8.58 -6.34
N ASP A 156 -5.25 8.21 -7.59
CA ASP A 156 -5.08 9.12 -8.74
C ASP A 156 -6.11 10.26 -8.69
N TYR A 157 -7.39 9.95 -8.45
CA TYR A 157 -8.44 10.96 -8.35
C TYR A 157 -8.18 11.94 -7.23
N THR A 158 -7.76 11.44 -6.06
CA THR A 158 -7.50 12.29 -4.89
C THR A 158 -6.36 13.27 -5.13
N ARG A 159 -5.33 12.89 -5.89
CA ARG A 159 -4.28 13.81 -6.35
C ARG A 159 -4.80 14.78 -7.40
N ASP A 160 -5.44 14.28 -8.45
CA ASP A 160 -5.74 15.04 -9.66
C ASP A 160 -6.84 16.08 -9.44
N ILE A 161 -7.76 15.84 -8.49
CA ILE A 161 -8.78 16.82 -8.11
C ILE A 161 -8.18 18.09 -7.48
N PHE A 162 -7.11 17.99 -6.69
CA PHE A 162 -6.43 19.17 -6.15
C PHE A 162 -5.69 19.93 -7.23
N ILE A 163 -5.00 19.23 -8.13
CA ILE A 163 -4.33 19.83 -9.29
C ILE A 163 -5.34 20.57 -10.16
N ALA A 164 -6.44 19.91 -10.54
CA ALA A 164 -7.52 20.51 -11.30
C ALA A 164 -8.10 21.75 -10.61
N SER A 165 -8.29 21.69 -9.30
CA SER A 165 -8.80 22.80 -8.49
C SER A 165 -7.86 24.00 -8.48
N VAL A 166 -6.55 23.79 -8.34
CA VAL A 166 -5.54 24.85 -8.40
C VAL A 166 -5.52 25.49 -9.79
N VAL A 167 -5.44 24.68 -10.84
CA VAL A 167 -5.42 25.15 -12.23
C VAL A 167 -6.66 25.99 -12.54
N LEU A 168 -7.85 25.53 -12.17
CA LEU A 168 -9.10 26.26 -12.41
C LEU A 168 -9.21 27.56 -11.62
N ARG A 169 -8.63 27.65 -10.42
CA ARG A 169 -8.61 28.88 -9.61
C ARG A 169 -7.79 29.99 -10.25
N VAL A 170 -6.69 29.63 -10.92
CA VAL A 170 -5.81 30.60 -11.62
C VAL A 170 -6.45 31.09 -12.92
N MET A 171 -7.37 30.32 -13.52
CA MET A 171 -8.05 30.74 -14.76
C MET A 171 -9.11 31.83 -14.51
N PRO A 172 -9.27 32.79 -15.45
CA PRO A 172 -10.34 33.79 -15.41
C PRO A 172 -11.72 33.13 -15.37
N ALA A 173 -12.62 33.66 -14.53
CA ALA A 173 -13.95 33.06 -14.29
C ALA A 173 -14.76 32.80 -15.57
N LEU A 174 -14.66 33.71 -16.54
CA LEU A 174 -15.36 33.62 -17.83
C LEU A 174 -14.90 32.44 -18.70
N LEU A 175 -13.63 32.02 -18.60
CA LEU A 175 -13.08 30.95 -19.42
C LEU A 175 -13.25 29.56 -18.79
N ARG A 176 -13.51 29.49 -17.48
CA ARG A 176 -13.64 28.22 -16.74
C ARG A 176 -14.64 27.24 -17.37
N PRO A 177 -15.86 27.65 -17.81
CA PRO A 177 -16.85 26.74 -18.39
C PRO A 177 -16.43 26.11 -19.73
N ALA A 178 -15.49 26.71 -20.45
CA ALA A 178 -14.95 26.12 -21.68
C ALA A 178 -13.68 25.32 -21.39
N LEU A 179 -12.73 25.92 -20.66
CA LEU A 179 -11.40 25.34 -20.44
C LEU A 179 -11.46 24.04 -19.64
N HIS A 180 -12.38 23.90 -18.68
CA HIS A 180 -12.48 22.67 -17.89
C HIS A 180 -12.80 21.43 -18.75
N TRP A 181 -13.31 21.57 -19.97
CA TRP A 181 -13.51 20.44 -20.89
C TRP A 181 -12.22 19.94 -21.52
N ILE A 182 -11.27 20.84 -21.77
CA ILE A 182 -10.05 20.58 -22.54
C ILE A 182 -8.86 20.27 -21.61
N LEU A 183 -8.83 20.89 -20.43
CA LEU A 183 -7.73 20.77 -19.46
C LEU A 183 -7.46 19.31 -19.06
N PRO A 184 -6.21 18.82 -19.18
CA PRO A 184 -5.87 17.43 -18.87
C PRO A 184 -6.28 16.96 -17.46
N PRO A 185 -6.04 17.73 -16.37
CA PRO A 185 -6.46 17.32 -15.02
C PRO A 185 -7.99 17.18 -14.90
N CYS A 186 -8.76 18.08 -15.51
CA CYS A 186 -10.23 18.01 -15.51
C CYS A 186 -10.76 16.82 -16.32
N ARG A 187 -10.06 16.45 -17.40
CA ARG A 187 -10.39 15.24 -18.18
C ARG A 187 -9.99 13.97 -17.44
N ALA A 188 -8.89 13.99 -16.68
CA ALA A 188 -8.43 12.88 -15.84
C ALA A 188 -9.48 12.54 -14.77
N ILE A 189 -9.87 13.51 -13.94
CA ILE A 189 -10.87 13.30 -12.88
C ILE A 189 -12.22 12.79 -13.42
N ARG A 190 -12.65 13.22 -14.62
CA ARG A 190 -13.88 12.69 -15.23
C ARG A 190 -13.73 11.23 -15.66
N ARG A 191 -12.58 10.86 -16.24
CA ARG A 191 -12.31 9.45 -16.61
C ARG A 191 -12.19 8.56 -15.38
N GLU A 192 -11.48 9.02 -14.35
CA GLU A 192 -11.32 8.32 -13.08
C GLU A 192 -12.66 8.13 -12.37
N MET A 193 -13.52 9.16 -12.32
CA MET A 193 -14.87 9.02 -11.74
C MET A 193 -15.71 8.00 -12.51
N LEU A 194 -15.62 7.96 -13.84
CA LEU A 194 -16.29 6.93 -14.64
C LEU A 194 -15.75 5.52 -14.36
N GLN A 195 -14.44 5.38 -14.16
CA GLN A 195 -13.83 4.10 -13.76
C GLN A 195 -14.25 3.69 -12.35
N ALA A 196 -14.24 4.62 -11.39
CA ALA A 196 -14.71 4.40 -10.03
C ALA A 196 -16.16 3.89 -10.03
N ARG A 197 -17.07 4.54 -10.76
CA ARG A 197 -18.46 4.10 -10.91
C ARG A 197 -18.56 2.67 -11.44
N LYS A 198 -17.80 2.31 -12.49
CA LYS A 198 -17.80 0.94 -13.04
C LYS A 198 -17.33 -0.09 -12.02
N ILE A 199 -16.29 0.22 -11.26
CA ILE A 199 -15.73 -0.69 -10.24
C ILE A 199 -16.74 -0.89 -9.10
N ILE A 200 -17.31 0.20 -8.60
CA ILE A 200 -18.30 0.16 -7.51
C ILE A 200 -19.58 -0.55 -7.95
N GLU A 201 -20.07 -0.28 -9.16
CA GLU A 201 -21.24 -0.97 -9.71
C GLU A 201 -21.04 -2.48 -9.75
N ALA A 202 -19.87 -2.94 -10.22
CA ALA A 202 -19.54 -4.37 -10.25
C ALA A 202 -19.53 -5.01 -8.85
N VAL A 203 -19.17 -4.26 -7.81
CA VAL A 203 -19.24 -4.73 -6.42
C VAL A 203 -20.70 -4.77 -5.94
N LEU A 204 -21.48 -3.73 -6.21
CA LEU A 204 -22.89 -3.67 -5.82
C LEU A 204 -23.73 -4.77 -6.49
N GLU A 205 -23.46 -5.07 -7.76
CA GLU A 205 -24.12 -6.17 -8.48
C GLU A 205 -23.80 -7.53 -7.84
N LYS A 206 -22.53 -7.77 -7.45
CA LYS A 206 -22.17 -9.00 -6.71
C LYS A 206 -22.87 -9.10 -5.36
N ARG A 207 -23.01 -7.97 -4.64
CA ARG A 207 -23.74 -7.93 -3.36
C ARG A 207 -25.22 -8.26 -3.56
N ARG A 208 -25.85 -7.66 -4.58
CA ARG A 208 -27.26 -7.90 -4.96
C ARG A 208 -27.48 -9.37 -5.33
N ALA A 209 -26.65 -9.94 -6.20
CA ALA A 209 -26.72 -11.35 -6.58
C ALA A 209 -26.54 -12.30 -5.39
N GLY A 210 -25.60 -11.99 -4.49
CA GLY A 210 -25.41 -12.75 -3.26
C GLY A 210 -26.63 -12.72 -2.34
N GLN A 211 -27.28 -11.56 -2.22
CA GLN A 211 -28.52 -11.42 -1.43
C GLN A 211 -29.70 -12.17 -2.06
N THR A 212 -29.83 -12.19 -3.39
CA THR A 212 -30.90 -12.95 -4.07
C THR A 212 -30.72 -14.46 -3.89
N ALA A 213 -29.48 -14.96 -3.92
CA ALA A 213 -29.18 -16.36 -3.67
C ALA A 213 -29.51 -16.80 -2.22
N LEU A 214 -29.39 -15.89 -1.26
CA LEU A 214 -29.71 -16.11 0.15
C LEU A 214 -31.18 -15.85 0.50
N ALA A 215 -31.95 -15.19 -0.38
CA ALA A 215 -33.37 -14.90 -0.14
C ALA A 215 -34.21 -16.18 0.05
N GLY A 216 -33.78 -17.31 -0.51
CA GLY A 216 -34.40 -18.63 -0.33
C GLY A 216 -34.11 -19.30 1.02
N SER A 217 -33.08 -18.87 1.76
CA SER A 217 -32.72 -19.44 3.08
C SER A 217 -33.17 -18.60 4.28
N GLY A 218 -33.75 -17.42 4.04
CA GLY A 218 -34.14 -16.48 5.10
C GLY A 218 -32.97 -15.73 5.74
N GLU A 219 -31.73 -16.00 5.34
CA GLU A 219 -30.54 -15.28 5.82
C GLU A 219 -30.28 -14.02 4.99
N LYS A 220 -30.13 -12.85 5.62
CA LYS A 220 -29.72 -11.61 4.93
C LYS A 220 -28.27 -11.31 5.25
N LYS A 221 -27.43 -11.22 4.22
CA LYS A 221 -26.04 -10.76 4.38
C LYS A 221 -26.03 -9.25 4.61
N VAL A 222 -25.72 -8.84 5.84
CA VAL A 222 -25.58 -7.43 6.25
C VAL A 222 -24.13 -6.99 6.05
N TYR A 223 -23.95 -5.85 5.39
CA TYR A 223 -22.66 -5.20 5.23
C TYR A 223 -22.58 -4.03 6.21
N ASP A 224 -21.48 -3.95 6.96
CA ASP A 224 -21.21 -2.80 7.85
C ASP A 224 -20.12 -1.94 7.22
N ASP A 225 -20.51 -1.16 6.21
CA ASP A 225 -19.63 -0.30 5.45
C ASP A 225 -20.36 0.90 4.83
N VAL A 226 -19.59 1.84 4.26
CA VAL A 226 -20.12 3.10 3.74
C VAL A 226 -21.11 2.88 2.60
N LEU A 227 -20.89 1.86 1.75
CA LEU A 227 -21.80 1.56 0.64
C LEU A 227 -23.20 1.21 1.14
N GLU A 228 -23.30 0.40 2.20
CA GLU A 228 -24.59 0.10 2.82
C GLU A 228 -25.15 1.31 3.55
N TRP A 229 -24.33 2.03 4.33
CA TRP A 229 -24.78 3.21 5.08
C TRP A 229 -25.27 4.34 4.17
N SER A 230 -24.64 4.55 3.01
CA SER A 230 -25.03 5.57 2.05
C SER A 230 -26.40 5.28 1.43
N GLU A 231 -26.67 4.01 1.12
CA GLU A 231 -27.96 3.55 0.60
C GLU A 231 -29.07 3.69 1.66
N GLN A 232 -28.81 3.25 2.88
CA GLN A 232 -29.78 3.41 3.97
C GLN A 232 -30.09 4.88 4.26
N ARG A 233 -29.08 5.75 4.14
CA ARG A 233 -29.22 7.19 4.39
C ARG A 233 -29.93 7.93 3.26
N SER A 234 -29.83 7.45 2.01
CA SER A 234 -30.50 8.03 0.84
C SER A 234 -32.02 7.85 0.90
N ARG A 235 -32.51 6.83 1.63
CA ARG A 235 -33.94 6.50 1.76
C ARG A 235 -34.64 6.37 0.40
N GLY A 236 -33.94 5.84 -0.61
CA GLY A 236 -34.45 5.68 -1.97
C GLY A 236 -34.32 6.93 -2.85
N GLY A 237 -33.65 7.98 -2.39
CA GLY A 237 -33.25 9.11 -3.23
C GLY A 237 -32.05 8.78 -4.13
N GLU A 238 -31.86 9.56 -5.19
CA GLU A 238 -30.69 9.42 -6.06
C GLU A 238 -29.39 9.63 -5.26
N HIS A 239 -28.49 8.65 -5.34
CA HIS A 239 -27.20 8.68 -4.69
C HIS A 239 -26.13 8.06 -5.58
N ASP A 240 -24.96 8.69 -5.68
CA ASP A 240 -23.79 8.15 -6.37
C ASP A 240 -22.83 7.53 -5.34
N PRO A 241 -22.86 6.21 -5.12
CA PRO A 241 -22.02 5.55 -4.13
C PRO A 241 -20.53 5.68 -4.44
N ALA A 242 -20.16 5.78 -5.73
CA ALA A 242 -18.78 5.97 -6.13
C ALA A 242 -18.29 7.38 -5.78
N ALA A 243 -19.10 8.41 -6.04
CA ALA A 243 -18.76 9.78 -5.64
C ALA A 243 -18.58 9.90 -4.12
N THR A 244 -19.40 9.22 -3.33
CA THR A 244 -19.30 9.21 -1.86
C THR A 244 -18.02 8.55 -1.35
N LEU A 245 -17.67 7.38 -1.90
CA LEU A 245 -16.42 6.71 -1.54
C LEU A 245 -15.19 7.52 -1.97
N ILE A 246 -15.23 8.13 -3.15
CA ILE A 246 -14.16 9.01 -3.62
C ILE A 246 -14.03 10.23 -2.71
N ALA A 247 -15.14 10.86 -2.31
CA ALA A 247 -15.13 11.98 -1.38
C ALA A 247 -14.50 11.62 -0.02
N LEU A 248 -14.86 10.47 0.56
CA LEU A 248 -14.23 9.99 1.79
C LEU A 248 -12.74 9.65 1.58
N SER A 249 -12.37 9.13 0.41
CA SER A 249 -10.97 8.86 0.08
C SER A 249 -10.15 10.16 0.04
N ILE A 250 -10.68 11.25 -0.56
CA ILE A 250 -10.01 12.56 -0.55
C ILE A 250 -9.67 13.00 0.86
N LEU A 251 -10.59 12.82 1.81
CA LEU A 251 -10.41 13.25 3.19
C LEU A 251 -9.40 12.38 3.96
N ALA A 252 -9.39 11.07 3.70
CA ALA A 252 -8.65 10.10 4.50
C ALA A 252 -7.22 9.85 4.02
N LEU A 253 -6.97 9.91 2.70
CA LEU A 253 -5.70 9.44 2.14
C LEU A 253 -4.53 10.36 2.49
N HIS A 254 -4.61 11.63 2.12
CA HIS A 254 -3.45 12.54 2.23
C HIS A 254 -3.11 12.92 3.67
N THR A 255 -4.11 13.33 4.46
CA THR A 255 -3.92 13.76 5.85
C THR A 255 -3.26 12.69 6.72
N THR A 256 -3.77 11.46 6.65
CA THR A 256 -3.23 10.31 7.41
C THR A 256 -1.85 9.89 6.91
N THR A 257 -1.63 9.94 5.59
CA THR A 257 -0.33 9.64 4.99
C THR A 257 0.72 10.62 5.46
N ASP A 258 0.44 11.91 5.37
CA ASP A 258 1.37 12.97 5.74
C ASP A 258 1.66 12.91 7.26
N LEU A 259 0.64 12.70 8.10
CA LEU A 259 0.83 12.49 9.54
C LEU A 259 1.73 11.29 9.83
N LEU A 260 1.47 10.12 9.22
CA LEU A 260 2.26 8.93 9.48
C LEU A 260 3.70 9.10 8.98
N CYS A 261 3.90 9.72 7.81
CA CYS A 261 5.24 10.04 7.33
C CYS A 261 5.98 10.95 8.33
N ARG A 262 5.30 11.98 8.85
CA ARG A 262 5.89 12.91 9.80
C ARG A 262 6.32 12.24 11.10
N VAL A 263 5.42 11.45 11.70
CA VAL A 263 5.71 10.66 12.91
C VAL A 263 6.89 9.72 12.69
N LEU A 264 6.97 9.05 11.54
CA LEU A 264 8.09 8.15 11.22
C LEU A 264 9.42 8.90 11.08
N LEU A 265 9.40 10.09 10.47
CA LEU A 265 10.59 10.93 10.37
C LEU A 265 11.02 11.45 11.75
N ASP A 266 10.09 11.94 12.58
CA ASP A 266 10.40 12.39 13.94
C ASP A 266 10.96 11.26 14.83
N LEU A 267 10.42 10.04 14.69
CA LEU A 267 10.95 8.87 15.40
C LEU A 267 12.32 8.42 14.88
N SER A 268 12.63 8.66 13.61
CA SER A 268 13.95 8.33 13.06
C SER A 268 15.06 9.20 13.66
N GLU A 269 14.73 10.40 14.11
CA GLU A 269 15.63 11.33 14.79
C GLU A 269 15.72 11.08 16.31
N ARG A 270 14.81 10.29 16.88
CA ARG A 270 14.67 10.00 18.33
C ARG A 270 14.59 8.49 18.62
N PRO A 271 15.65 7.72 18.33
CA PRO A 271 15.63 6.26 18.43
C PRO A 271 15.35 5.73 19.85
N GLU A 272 15.63 6.52 20.89
CA GLU A 272 15.30 6.22 22.29
C GLU A 272 13.80 5.99 22.52
N LEU A 273 12.94 6.76 21.84
CA LEU A 273 11.49 6.64 21.95
C LEU A 273 10.97 5.35 21.31
N VAL A 274 11.64 4.85 20.26
CA VAL A 274 11.20 3.63 19.55
C VAL A 274 11.19 2.43 20.48
N GLY A 275 12.18 2.32 21.37
CA GLY A 275 12.23 1.25 22.37
C GLY A 275 11.09 1.33 23.38
N GLU A 276 10.78 2.53 23.86
CA GLU A 276 9.69 2.77 24.81
C GLU A 276 8.31 2.53 24.20
N LEU A 277 8.07 3.02 23.00
CA LEU A 277 6.84 2.80 22.25
C LEU A 277 6.58 1.32 22.01
N ARG A 278 7.60 0.56 21.62
CA ARG A 278 7.46 -0.90 21.43
C ARG A 278 7.09 -1.62 22.74
N ARG A 279 7.69 -1.21 23.87
CA ARG A 279 7.35 -1.77 25.18
C ARG A 279 5.91 -1.44 25.59
N GLU A 280 5.49 -0.18 25.42
CA GLU A 280 4.10 0.23 25.69
C GLU A 280 3.12 -0.57 24.82
N MET A 281 3.34 -0.62 23.51
CA MET A 281 2.49 -1.36 22.59
C MET A 281 2.41 -2.84 22.95
N ALA A 282 3.53 -3.49 23.24
CA ALA A 282 3.56 -4.90 23.62
C ALA A 282 2.76 -5.17 24.90
N ARG A 283 2.93 -4.33 25.92
CA ARG A 283 2.16 -4.41 27.18
C ARG A 283 0.66 -4.26 26.91
N CYS A 284 0.23 -3.15 26.30
CA CYS A 284 -1.18 -2.85 26.07
C CYS A 284 -1.88 -3.91 25.21
N LEU A 285 -1.21 -4.42 24.18
CA LEU A 285 -1.73 -5.49 23.31
C LEU A 285 -1.76 -6.85 24.01
N SER A 286 -0.80 -7.15 24.89
CA SER A 286 -0.80 -8.41 25.65
C SER A 286 -1.94 -8.50 26.67
N GLU A 287 -2.30 -7.36 27.27
CA GLU A 287 -3.33 -7.29 28.31
C GLU A 287 -4.75 -7.25 27.72
N ASN A 288 -4.95 -6.49 26.64
CA ASN A 288 -6.30 -6.16 26.15
C ASN A 288 -6.56 -6.66 24.70
N GLY A 289 -5.59 -7.32 24.07
CA GLY A 289 -5.66 -7.71 22.66
C GLY A 289 -5.81 -6.53 21.70
N TRP A 290 -6.28 -6.79 20.47
CA TRP A 290 -6.63 -5.74 19.51
C TRP A 290 -8.02 -5.16 19.83
N SER A 291 -8.07 -4.27 20.82
CA SER A 291 -9.31 -3.65 21.29
C SER A 291 -9.21 -2.13 21.38
N LYS A 292 -10.37 -1.44 21.45
CA LYS A 292 -10.44 0.02 21.66
C LYS A 292 -9.74 0.44 22.95
N LYS A 293 -9.83 -0.39 24.00
CA LYS A 293 -9.15 -0.16 25.27
C LYS A 293 -7.63 -0.20 25.10
N ALA A 294 -7.11 -1.20 24.40
CA ALA A 294 -5.66 -1.29 24.13
C ALA A 294 -5.14 -0.02 23.44
N LEU A 295 -5.86 0.50 22.44
CA LEU A 295 -5.50 1.74 21.75
C LEU A 295 -5.58 2.96 22.67
N HIS A 296 -6.61 3.05 23.51
CA HIS A 296 -6.75 4.14 24.48
C HIS A 296 -5.60 4.15 25.49
N ASP A 297 -5.08 2.98 25.87
CA ASP A 297 -4.05 2.84 26.90
C ASP A 297 -2.62 3.09 26.37
N MET A 298 -2.42 3.24 25.05
CA MET A 298 -1.15 3.63 24.43
C MET A 298 -0.90 5.14 24.55
N LYS A 299 -0.66 5.61 25.79
CA LYS A 299 -0.55 7.04 26.12
C LYS A 299 0.72 7.69 25.57
N LEU A 300 1.85 6.99 25.57
CA LEU A 300 3.09 7.48 25.01
C LEU A 300 2.99 7.62 23.49
N LEU A 301 2.41 6.63 22.80
CA LEU A 301 2.16 6.73 21.36
C LEU A 301 1.26 7.91 21.01
N ASP A 302 0.17 8.11 21.75
CA ASP A 302 -0.73 9.26 21.59
C ASP A 302 0.02 10.59 21.82
N SER A 303 0.89 10.65 22.83
CA SER A 303 1.72 11.82 23.11
C SER A 303 2.69 12.13 21.96
N VAL A 304 3.34 11.12 21.38
CA VAL A 304 4.27 11.29 20.25
C VAL A 304 3.53 11.80 19.01
N ILE A 305 2.35 11.25 18.70
CA ILE A 305 1.52 11.70 17.57
C ILE A 305 1.11 13.16 17.77
N LYS A 306 0.67 13.53 18.98
CA LYS A 306 0.30 14.91 19.32
C LYS A 306 1.47 15.87 19.21
N GLU A 307 2.65 15.48 19.69
CA GLU A 307 3.86 16.31 19.59
C GLU A 307 4.31 16.49 18.14
N SER A 308 4.21 15.45 17.31
CA SER A 308 4.49 15.54 15.87
C SER A 308 3.54 16.54 15.19
N LEU A 309 2.24 16.49 15.52
CA LEU A 309 1.24 17.45 15.02
C LEU A 309 1.43 18.87 15.54
N ARG A 310 1.95 19.03 16.78
CA ARG A 310 2.26 20.34 17.36
C ARG A 310 3.44 20.99 16.64
N MET A 311 4.47 20.20 16.35
CA MET A 311 5.70 20.64 15.69
C MET A 311 5.57 20.77 14.17
N ASP A 312 4.57 20.16 13.55
CA ASP A 312 4.24 20.30 12.13
C ASP A 312 2.72 20.19 11.89
N PRO A 313 1.95 21.25 12.21
CA PRO A 313 0.55 21.32 11.88
C PRO A 313 0.43 21.39 10.36
N GLY A 314 -0.25 20.41 9.77
CA GLY A 314 -0.40 20.27 8.31
C GLY A 314 -1.04 21.47 7.58
N ALA A 315 -1.48 22.50 8.31
CA ALA A 315 -1.83 23.81 7.78
C ALA A 315 -1.37 24.92 8.75
N LEU A 316 -0.82 26.02 8.20
CA LEU A 316 -0.42 27.21 8.97
C LEU A 316 -1.60 27.99 9.55
N THR A 317 -2.81 27.72 9.06
CA THR A 317 -4.05 28.33 9.51
C THR A 317 -5.13 27.26 9.65
N SER A 318 -5.95 27.38 10.68
CA SER A 318 -7.02 26.45 11.03
C SER A 318 -8.35 27.21 11.21
N LEU A 319 -9.43 26.49 11.53
CA LEU A 319 -10.74 27.07 11.84
C LEU A 319 -11.27 28.06 10.78
N SER A 320 -11.20 27.69 9.51
CA SER A 320 -11.81 28.48 8.43
C SER A 320 -13.32 28.61 8.64
N ARG A 321 -13.83 29.84 8.64
CA ARG A 321 -15.26 30.16 8.77
C ARG A 321 -15.67 31.28 7.80
N SER A 322 -16.87 31.19 7.26
CA SER A 322 -17.53 32.29 6.55
C SER A 322 -18.45 33.02 7.51
N VAL A 323 -18.35 34.35 7.54
CA VAL A 323 -19.17 35.20 8.41
C VAL A 323 -20.54 35.40 7.74
N LEU A 324 -21.58 34.82 8.31
CA LEU A 324 -22.93 34.83 7.71
C LEU A 324 -23.72 36.10 8.03
N GLU A 325 -23.40 36.72 9.17
CA GLU A 325 -24.01 37.94 9.72
C GLU A 325 -22.92 38.70 10.47
N ASP A 326 -23.09 40.01 10.67
CA ASP A 326 -22.11 40.81 11.40
C ASP A 326 -22.00 40.33 12.85
N VAL A 327 -20.77 40.07 13.31
CA VAL A 327 -20.49 39.56 14.67
C VAL A 327 -19.45 40.45 15.34
N THR A 328 -19.75 40.91 16.56
CA THR A 328 -18.77 41.62 17.40
C THR A 328 -18.13 40.63 18.38
N LEU A 329 -16.81 40.53 18.36
CA LEU A 329 -16.03 39.69 19.28
C LEU A 329 -15.88 40.38 20.65
N SER A 330 -15.42 39.62 21.65
CA SER A 330 -15.28 40.11 23.03
C SER A 330 -14.32 41.29 23.21
N ASP A 331 -13.38 41.46 22.27
CA ASP A 331 -12.42 42.57 22.21
C ASP A 331 -12.95 43.79 21.44
N GLY A 332 -14.20 43.74 20.97
CA GLY A 332 -14.84 44.78 20.16
C GLY A 332 -14.54 44.69 18.66
N THR A 333 -13.74 43.72 18.21
CA THR A 333 -13.49 43.50 16.78
C THR A 333 -14.78 43.11 16.07
N VAL A 334 -15.16 43.85 15.02
CA VAL A 334 -16.37 43.57 14.22
C VAL A 334 -16.02 42.78 12.98
N LEU A 335 -16.59 41.59 12.85
CA LEU A 335 -16.51 40.73 11.68
C LEU A 335 -17.72 40.99 10.78
N THR A 336 -17.49 41.39 9.53
CA THR A 336 -18.56 41.75 8.60
C THR A 336 -19.06 40.55 7.81
N LYS A 337 -20.36 40.52 7.52
CA LYS A 337 -21.01 39.53 6.67
C LYS A 337 -20.31 39.39 5.32
N GLY A 338 -20.04 38.15 4.92
CA GLY A 338 -19.35 37.79 3.69
C GLY A 338 -17.83 37.70 3.81
N SER A 339 -17.23 38.14 4.93
CA SER A 339 -15.81 37.92 5.18
C SER A 339 -15.49 36.46 5.53
N GLN A 340 -14.23 36.06 5.36
CA GLN A 340 -13.71 34.78 5.82
C GLN A 340 -12.73 34.99 6.97
N THR A 341 -12.79 34.11 7.96
CA THR A 341 -11.87 34.12 9.10
C THR A 341 -11.09 32.81 9.15
N VAL A 342 -9.84 32.90 9.60
CA VAL A 342 -8.95 31.78 9.87
C VAL A 342 -8.15 32.09 11.12
N VAL A 343 -7.73 31.06 11.86
CA VAL A 343 -6.89 31.22 13.06
C VAL A 343 -5.50 30.68 12.76
N PRO A 344 -4.43 31.47 12.96
CA PRO A 344 -3.09 30.99 12.71
C PRO A 344 -2.70 29.87 13.69
N SER A 345 -2.02 28.86 13.17
CA SER A 345 -1.57 27.69 13.93
C SER A 345 -0.15 27.88 14.51
N TYR A 346 0.52 28.99 14.21
CA TYR A 346 1.91 29.21 14.66
C TYR A 346 2.07 29.29 16.20
N ARG A 347 0.99 29.54 16.95
CA ARG A 347 1.05 29.53 18.41
C ARG A 347 1.30 28.14 19.01
N LEU A 348 1.19 27.08 18.22
CA LEU A 348 1.42 25.71 18.70
C LEU A 348 2.90 25.40 18.99
N TRP A 349 3.83 26.14 18.38
CA TRP A 349 5.28 25.93 18.51
C TRP A 349 6.05 27.18 18.92
N ASP A 350 5.35 28.27 19.21
CA ASP A 350 5.96 29.49 19.74
C ASP A 350 6.36 29.26 21.20
N SER A 351 7.66 29.32 21.48
CA SER A 351 8.21 29.17 22.84
C SER A 351 8.19 30.46 23.66
N SER A 352 7.76 31.58 23.07
CA SER A 352 7.73 32.90 23.71
C SER A 352 6.36 33.26 24.32
N LEU A 353 5.35 32.41 24.11
CA LEU A 353 4.04 32.44 24.76
C LEU A 353 4.01 31.39 25.87
#